data_AF-A0A820F606-F1
#
_entry.id   AF-A0A820F606-F1
#
_cell.length_a   1.000
_cell.length_b   1.000
_cell.length_c   1.000
_cell.angle_alpha   90.00
_cell.angle_beta   90.00
_cell.angle_gamma   90.00
#
_symmetry.space_group_name_H-M   'P 1'
#
loop_
_entity.id
_entity.type
_entity.pdbx_description
1 polymer ?
#
loop_
_entity_poly.entity_id
_entity_poly.type
_entity_poly.pdbx_seq_one_letter_code
_entity_poly.pdbx_strand_id
1 'polypeptide(L)'
;PNTQQILKSAYREKNGTEPAYTNYAYTQNTPSFCETLDYIFFNGHLTVENVLELPDRPSSESYPDETHPSNHLMIAATFRLS
;
A
#
# COMPACT_ATOMS: atom_id res chain seq x y z
N PRO A 1 18.89 -15.93 -6.63
CA PRO A 1 18.35 -15.61 -5.28
C PRO A 1 17.95 -16.89 -4.55
N ASN A 2 18.34 -17.05 -3.29
CA ASN A 2 17.96 -18.21 -2.48
C ASN A 2 16.48 -18.04 -2.06
N THR A 3 15.55 -18.59 -2.83
CA THR A 3 14.09 -18.38 -2.71
C THR A 3 13.42 -19.15 -1.58
N GLN A 4 14.19 -19.65 -0.60
CA GLN A 4 13.66 -20.50 0.47
C GLN A 4 12.75 -19.79 1.46
N GLN A 5 12.67 -18.45 1.43
CA GLN A 5 11.75 -17.69 2.28
C GLN A 5 10.77 -16.89 1.43
N ILE A 6 9.56 -17.41 1.30
CA ILE A 6 8.45 -16.74 0.63
C ILE A 6 8.06 -15.51 1.46
N LEU A 7 8.22 -14.33 0.88
CA LEU A 7 7.72 -13.07 1.46
C LEU A 7 6.19 -13.01 1.33
N LYS A 8 5.53 -12.48 2.34
CA LYS A 8 4.08 -12.22 2.40
C LYS A 8 3.82 -10.72 2.36
N SER A 9 2.70 -10.28 1.76
CA SER A 9 2.23 -8.89 1.88
C SER A 9 1.54 -8.69 3.23
N ALA A 10 1.89 -7.63 3.94
CA ALA A 10 1.26 -7.28 5.22
C ALA A 10 -0.23 -6.99 5.08
N TYR A 11 -0.62 -6.23 4.04
CA TYR A 11 -2.02 -5.89 3.78
C TYR A 11 -2.84 -7.12 3.43
N ARG A 12 -2.36 -7.96 2.51
CA ARG A 12 -3.06 -9.20 2.16
C ARG A 12 -3.15 -10.19 3.31
N GLU A 13 -2.10 -10.32 4.13
CA GLU A 13 -2.16 -11.20 5.31
C GLU A 13 -3.19 -10.70 6.33
N LYS A 14 -3.25 -9.38 6.57
CA LYS A 14 -4.14 -8.80 7.59
C LYS A 14 -5.59 -8.66 7.13
N ASN A 15 -5.81 -8.21 5.89
CA ASN A 15 -7.13 -7.85 5.36
C ASN A 15 -7.68 -8.89 4.36
N GLY A 16 -6.88 -9.86 3.92
CA GLY A 16 -7.23 -10.84 2.89
C GLY A 16 -7.05 -10.33 1.45
N THR A 17 -6.91 -9.02 1.26
CA THR A 17 -6.71 -8.36 -0.05
C THR A 17 -5.66 -7.27 0.05
N GLU A 18 -5.10 -6.86 -1.09
CA GLU A 18 -4.31 -5.64 -1.18
C GLU A 18 -5.22 -4.40 -1.16
N PRO A 19 -4.69 -3.19 -0.89
CA PRO A 19 -5.44 -1.94 -1.03
C PRO A 19 -6.01 -1.76 -2.44
N ALA A 20 -7.05 -0.93 -2.55
CA ALA A 20 -7.59 -0.53 -3.86
C ALA A 20 -6.57 0.29 -4.67
N TYR A 21 -5.80 1.16 -4.00
CA TYR A 21 -4.71 1.90 -4.59
C TYR A 21 -3.71 2.34 -3.52
N THR A 22 -2.48 2.58 -3.94
CA THR A 22 -1.46 3.28 -3.14
C THR A 22 -0.83 4.43 -3.90
N ASN A 23 -1.07 4.51 -5.21
CA ASN A 23 -0.70 5.63 -6.06
C ASN A 23 -1.97 6.20 -6.74
N TYR A 24 -2.08 7.51 -6.79
CA TYR A 24 -3.01 8.19 -7.69
C TYR A 24 -2.38 9.43 -8.31
N ALA A 25 -1.90 9.28 -9.54
CA ALA A 25 -1.15 10.31 -10.24
C ALA A 25 -1.87 10.79 -11.50
N TYR A 26 -1.79 12.10 -11.75
CA TYR A 26 -2.17 12.72 -13.01
C TYR A 26 -0.97 13.45 -13.60
N THR A 27 -0.75 13.27 -14.90
CA THR A 27 0.20 14.06 -15.69
C THR A 27 -0.53 14.60 -16.90
N GLN A 28 -0.21 15.84 -17.28
CA GLN A 28 -0.87 16.48 -18.43
C GLN A 28 -0.69 15.62 -19.68
N ASN A 29 -1.78 15.40 -20.42
CA ASN A 29 -1.84 14.59 -21.65
C ASN A 29 -1.68 13.07 -21.46
N THR A 30 -1.77 12.56 -20.22
CA THR A 30 -1.87 11.11 -19.97
C THR A 30 -3.14 10.78 -19.20
N PRO A 31 -3.75 9.59 -19.39
CA PRO A 31 -4.80 9.11 -18.49
C PRO A 31 -4.31 9.12 -17.04
N SER A 32 -5.21 9.40 -16.10
CA SER A 32 -4.92 9.25 -14.68
C SER A 32 -4.55 7.79 -14.37
N PHE A 33 -3.56 7.59 -13.52
CA PHE A 33 -3.12 6.27 -13.09
C PHE A 33 -3.41 6.09 -11.60
N CYS A 34 -4.20 5.07 -11.26
CA CYS A 34 -4.66 4.80 -9.90
C CYS A 34 -4.58 3.30 -9.62
N GLU A 35 -3.52 2.85 -8.97
CA GLU A 35 -3.27 1.42 -8.74
C GLU A 35 -2.49 1.20 -7.43
N THR A 36 -2.46 -0.05 -6.97
CA THR A 36 -1.62 -0.49 -5.86
C THR A 36 -0.23 -0.83 -6.36
N LEU A 37 0.75 -0.02 -5.97
CA LEU A 37 2.16 -0.15 -6.37
C LEU A 37 3.11 -0.37 -5.17
N ASP A 38 2.64 -0.08 -3.95
CA ASP A 38 3.46 -0.07 -2.75
C ASP A 38 3.09 -1.24 -1.84
N TYR A 39 4.11 -1.94 -1.33
CA TYR A 39 3.93 -3.15 -0.53
C TYR A 39 4.87 -3.15 0.67
N ILE A 40 4.36 -3.63 1.81
CA ILE A 40 5.18 -4.02 2.96
C ILE A 40 5.28 -5.54 2.94
N PHE A 41 6.39 -6.04 2.41
CA PHE A 41 6.68 -7.47 2.40
C PHE A 41 7.41 -7.90 3.67
N PHE A 42 7.04 -9.06 4.22
CA PHE A 42 7.64 -9.60 5.45
C PHE A 42 7.74 -11.14 5.40
N ASN A 43 8.57 -11.71 6.28
CA ASN A 43 8.65 -13.15 6.52
C ASN A 43 9.11 -13.44 7.97
N GLY A 44 9.36 -14.71 8.27
CA GLY A 44 9.93 -15.14 9.55
C GLY A 44 8.92 -15.16 10.69
N HIS A 45 9.40 -14.91 11.90
CA HIS A 45 8.61 -14.94 13.13
C HIS A 45 7.88 -13.62 13.40
N LEU A 46 7.26 -13.04 12.37
CA LEU A 46 6.47 -11.82 12.49
C LEU A 46 5.00 -12.13 12.26
N THR A 47 4.13 -11.57 13.08
CA THR A 47 2.69 -11.58 12.89
C THR A 47 2.19 -10.17 12.67
N VAL A 48 1.41 -9.95 11.61
CA VAL A 48 0.80 -8.65 11.33
C VAL A 48 -0.35 -8.42 12.32
N GLU A 49 -0.17 -7.48 13.24
CA GLU A 49 -1.23 -7.14 14.20
C GLU A 49 -2.24 -6.18 13.59
N ASN A 50 -1.76 -5.17 12.87
CA ASN A 50 -2.60 -4.20 12.20
C ASN A 50 -1.93 -3.61 10.97
N VAL A 51 -2.72 -3.04 10.06
CA VAL A 51 -2.27 -2.18 8.96
C VAL A 51 -3.01 -0.86 9.01
N LEU A 52 -2.40 0.21 8.48
CA LEU A 52 -3.09 1.48 8.32
C LEU A 52 -4.22 1.32 7.29
N GLU A 53 -5.44 1.65 7.71
CA GLU A 53 -6.60 1.62 6.83
C GLU A 53 -6.46 2.69 5.74
N LEU A 54 -6.62 2.28 4.48
CA LEU A 54 -6.53 3.16 3.32
C LEU A 54 -7.91 3.35 2.71
N PRO A 55 -8.20 4.53 2.13
CA PRO A 55 -9.45 4.76 1.44
C PRO A 55 -9.58 3.86 0.20
N ASP A 56 -10.80 3.37 -0.07
CA ASP A 56 -11.08 2.55 -1.26
C ASP A 56 -11.13 3.37 -2.56
N ARG A 57 -11.24 4.70 -2.45
CA ARG A 57 -11.36 5.62 -3.58
C ARG A 57 -10.59 6.92 -3.30
N PRO A 58 -10.01 7.56 -4.33
CA PRO A 58 -9.48 8.92 -4.20
C PRO A 58 -10.55 9.92 -3.78
N SER A 59 -10.16 10.91 -2.97
CA SER A 59 -11.03 12.03 -2.57
C SER A 59 -10.84 13.29 -3.42
N SER A 60 -9.87 13.26 -4.34
CA SER A 60 -9.50 14.36 -5.25
C SER A 60 -9.43 13.83 -6.70
N GLU A 61 -9.15 14.71 -7.66
CA GLU A 61 -8.93 14.34 -9.08
C GLU A 61 -7.50 13.83 -9.34
N SER A 62 -6.56 14.16 -8.46
CA SER A 62 -5.20 13.63 -8.47
C SER A 62 -4.51 13.92 -7.16
N TYR A 63 -3.48 13.14 -6.84
CA TYR A 63 -2.49 13.52 -5.85
C TYR A 63 -1.15 13.85 -6.53
N PRO A 64 -0.28 14.68 -5.92
CA PRO A 64 -0.50 15.42 -4.67
C PRO A 64 -1.60 16.51 -4.79
N ASP A 65 -2.14 16.94 -3.65
CA ASP A 65 -3.09 18.06 -3.51
C ASP A 65 -2.81 18.87 -2.24
N GLU A 66 -3.71 19.79 -1.86
CA GLU A 66 -3.56 20.65 -0.66
C GLU A 66 -3.48 19.86 0.66
N THR A 67 -4.00 18.63 0.67
CA THR A 67 -4.07 17.75 1.85
C THR A 67 -3.10 16.56 1.76
N HIS A 68 -2.71 16.16 0.54
CA HIS A 68 -1.81 15.05 0.26
C HIS A 68 -0.52 15.56 -0.40
N PRO A 69 0.63 15.57 0.30
CA PRO A 69 1.87 16.11 -0.24
C PRO A 69 2.58 15.20 -1.25
N SER A 70 2.05 13.99 -1.51
CA SER A 70 2.61 12.99 -2.42
C SER A 70 1.50 12.38 -3.27
N ASN A 71 1.82 11.91 -4.47
CA ASN A 71 0.92 11.10 -5.29
C ASN A 71 0.77 9.66 -4.79
N HIS A 72 1.57 9.25 -3.81
CA HIS A 72 1.42 7.98 -3.11
C HIS A 72 0.80 8.19 -1.72
N LEU A 73 -0.05 7.24 -1.31
CA LEU A 73 -0.56 7.14 0.05
C LEU A 73 0.52 6.55 0.98
N MET A 74 0.52 7.02 2.22
CA MET A 74 1.30 6.38 3.27
C MET A 74 0.75 4.99 3.55
N ILE A 75 1.61 3.98 3.51
CA ILE A 75 1.28 2.62 3.93
C ILE A 75 2.01 2.29 5.23
N ALA A 76 1.38 1.54 6.13
CA ALA A 76 2.01 1.17 7.40
C ALA A 76 1.46 -0.17 7.93
N ALA A 77 2.31 -0.89 8.64
CA ALA A 77 1.97 -2.14 9.31
C ALA A 77 2.62 -2.21 10.69
N THR A 78 1.87 -2.72 11.66
CA THR A 78 2.37 -3.05 13.01
C THR A 78 2.60 -4.55 13.09
N PHE A 79 3.81 -4.93 13.50
CA PHE A 79 4.19 -6.32 13.66
C PHE A 79 4.47 -6.63 15.12
N ARG A 80 4.06 -7.82 15.54
CA ARG A 80 4.56 -8.45 16.76
C ARG A 80 5.55 -9.55 16.40
N LEU A 81 6.67 -9.56 17.11
CA LEU A 81 7.61 -10.68 17.08
C LEU A 81 6.97 -11.88 17.81
N SER A 82 6.95 -13.03 17.15
CA SER A 82 6.37 -14.28 17.65
C SER A 82 7.44 -15.24 18.18
#